data_AF-A0A317IT84-F1
#
_entry.id   AF-A0A317IT84-F1
#
_cell.length_a   1.000
_cell.length_b   1.000
_cell.length_c   1.000
_cell.angle_alpha   90.00
_cell.angle_beta   90.00
_cell.angle_gamma   90.00
#
_symmetry.space_group_name_H-M   'P 1'
#
loop_
_entity.id
_entity.type
_entity.pdbx_description
1 polymer ?
#
loop_
_entity_poly.entity_id
_entity_poly.type
_entity_poly.pdbx_seq_one_letter_code
_entity_poly.pdbx_strand_id
1 'polypeptide(L)'
;MKQLHVFLVSGILLGFHTQSQPTAPLKNADSCYKAKAYGKAAILYVVAAENSRWNSEKKNDYYNAACCFALSNQKDRAINSLHKSVYDYGYSNYDNLKADSDLVALHNEEEWVAISDYLLKYKNSLSEPRNAKLVTSDIHNFWEAYDSAQKNTINQETIFERYYFNNASPGLQDYFVLKIKSVRSFVKNLDSKPKFYRAIRFNTLAIDTMKENIYRSFEKLKALYADATFPNIYFMIGRWNSAGTTSDNGLLIGVDQIVKSPEIPLDELNLWERNNFQEKDKLPVIVAHELIHFEQSGLPQDSTLLANAIVEGMADFLGEMICGKNPNQRLQEFAKGKRKQIWEEFKKEMYLDRSGNWIANANQETAERPADLG
;
A
#
# COMPACT_ATOMS: atom_id res chain seq x y z
N MET A 1 -4.67 26.80 9.64
CA MET A 1 -4.79 25.47 10.26
C MET A 1 -3.98 24.51 9.41
N LYS A 2 -2.74 24.21 9.80
CA LYS A 2 -1.84 23.34 9.03
C LYS A 2 -2.11 21.90 9.45
N GLN A 3 -2.39 21.04 8.46
CA GLN A 3 -2.65 19.62 8.67
C GLN A 3 -1.39 18.97 9.25
N LEU A 4 -1.59 18.23 10.34
CA LEU A 4 -0.73 17.11 10.71
C LEU A 4 -0.47 16.34 9.41
N HIS A 5 0.78 16.08 9.03
CA HIS A 5 1.06 15.06 8.02
C HIS A 5 0.82 13.70 8.71
N VAL A 6 -0.46 13.43 9.01
CA VAL A 6 -0.96 12.07 8.90
C VAL A 6 -0.54 11.71 7.48
N PHE A 7 0.38 10.76 7.34
CA PHE A 7 0.56 10.06 6.09
C PHE A 7 -0.79 9.42 5.76
N LEU A 8 -1.68 10.20 5.17
CA LEU A 8 -2.68 9.73 4.23
C LEU A 8 -1.84 9.32 3.05
N VAL A 9 -1.40 8.06 3.10
CA VAL A 9 -1.07 7.29 1.90
C VAL A 9 -2.17 7.64 0.91
N SER A 10 -1.82 8.50 -0.05
CA SER A 10 -2.72 8.93 -1.11
C SER A 10 -2.75 7.79 -2.11
N GLY A 11 -3.36 6.69 -1.68
CA GLY A 11 -3.87 5.62 -2.51
C GLY A 11 -5.37 5.68 -2.33
N ILE A 12 -6.05 6.35 -3.27
CA ILE A 12 -7.49 6.17 -3.42
C ILE A 12 -7.66 4.70 -3.77
N LEU A 13 -8.07 3.93 -2.77
CA LEU A 13 -8.77 2.66 -2.87
C LEU A 13 -9.51 2.58 -1.54
N LEU A 14 -10.70 3.19 -1.52
CA LEU A 14 -11.62 3.35 -0.40
C LEU A 14 -12.21 2.01 0.07
N GLY A 15 -11.38 1.01 0.35
CA GLY A 15 -11.77 -0.01 1.32
C GLY A 15 -11.84 0.70 2.66
N PHE A 16 -13.03 0.80 3.27
CA PHE A 16 -13.27 1.36 4.60
C PHE A 16 -12.00 1.35 5.45
N HIS A 17 -11.30 2.48 5.50
CA HIS A 17 -10.08 2.62 6.25
C HIS A 17 -10.47 2.63 7.72
N THR A 18 -10.60 1.45 8.32
CA THR A 18 -10.21 1.31 9.70
C THR A 18 -8.68 1.38 9.69
N GLN A 19 -8.13 2.59 9.76
CA GLN A 19 -6.78 2.76 10.28
C GLN A 19 -6.69 1.92 11.57
N SER A 20 -5.57 1.21 11.77
CA SER A 20 -5.29 0.66 13.09
C SER A 20 -5.52 1.80 14.09
N GLN A 21 -6.36 1.56 15.10
CA GLN A 21 -6.67 2.61 16.07
C GLN A 21 -5.35 3.09 16.66
N PRO A 22 -5.01 4.39 16.55
CA PRO A 22 -3.71 4.86 16.98
C PRO A 22 -3.55 4.54 18.46
N THR A 23 -2.35 4.10 18.83
CA THR A 23 -2.02 3.75 20.22
C THR A 23 -2.29 4.97 21.12
N ALA A 24 -2.60 4.74 22.40
CA ALA A 24 -2.84 5.84 23.32
C ALA A 24 -1.67 6.86 23.37
N PRO A 25 -0.39 6.45 23.32
CA PRO A 25 0.74 7.36 23.17
C PRO A 25 0.65 8.24 21.91
N LEU A 26 0.33 7.68 20.75
CA LEU A 26 0.24 8.40 19.49
C LEU A 26 -0.88 9.46 19.50
N LYS A 27 -2.08 9.08 19.96
CA LYS A 27 -3.22 10.03 20.11
C LYS A 27 -2.87 11.20 21.03
N ASN A 28 -2.14 10.92 22.12
CA ASN A 28 -1.69 11.95 23.05
C ASN A 28 -0.59 12.82 22.45
N ALA A 29 0.32 12.25 21.65
CA ALA A 29 1.36 12.99 20.93
C ALA A 29 0.73 13.99 19.97
N ASP A 30 -0.21 13.54 19.13
CA ASP A 30 -0.95 14.40 18.17
C ASP A 30 -1.70 15.54 18.89
N SER A 31 -2.31 15.23 20.04
CA SER A 31 -3.00 16.23 20.86
C SER A 31 -2.04 17.27 21.42
N CYS A 32 -0.85 16.85 21.89
CA CYS A 32 0.19 17.75 22.36
C CYS A 32 0.76 18.60 21.22
N TYR A 33 0.96 18.03 20.02
CA TYR A 33 1.41 18.77 18.85
C TYR A 33 0.41 19.86 18.46
N LYS A 34 -0.89 19.52 18.38
CA LYS A 34 -1.97 20.49 18.11
C LYS A 34 -2.04 21.61 19.16
N ALA A 35 -1.76 21.30 20.41
CA ALA A 35 -1.66 22.26 21.50
C ALA A 35 -0.32 23.04 21.53
N LYS A 36 0.57 22.82 20.56
CA LYS A 36 1.93 23.39 20.47
C LYS A 36 2.83 23.06 21.67
N ALA A 37 2.52 22.00 22.40
CA ALA A 37 3.36 21.47 23.48
C ALA A 37 4.45 20.55 22.89
N TYR A 38 5.28 21.09 22.00
CA TYR A 38 6.17 20.31 21.13
C TYR A 38 7.16 19.42 21.89
N GLY A 39 7.78 19.91 22.97
CA GLY A 39 8.68 19.09 23.77
C GLY A 39 8.00 17.84 24.38
N LYS A 40 6.72 17.98 24.80
CA LYS A 40 5.92 16.85 25.31
C LYS A 40 5.47 15.93 24.18
N ALA A 41 5.04 16.50 23.05
CA ALA A 41 4.66 15.75 21.85
C ALA A 41 5.82 14.88 21.37
N ALA A 42 7.04 15.43 21.29
CA ALA A 42 8.24 14.71 20.87
C ALA A 42 8.50 13.46 21.70
N ILE A 43 8.44 13.58 23.03
CA ILE A 43 8.62 12.44 23.95
C ILE A 43 7.55 11.37 23.71
N LEU A 44 6.29 11.79 23.53
CA LEU A 44 5.19 10.85 23.28
C LEU A 44 5.30 10.15 21.92
N TYR A 45 5.78 10.83 20.88
CA TYR A 45 6.09 10.20 19.59
C TYR A 45 7.22 9.18 19.72
N VAL A 46 8.29 9.47 20.47
CA VAL A 46 9.34 8.45 20.75
C VAL A 46 8.75 7.24 21.47
N VAL A 47 7.89 7.46 22.48
CA VAL A 47 7.22 6.35 23.18
C VAL A 47 6.29 5.57 22.24
N ALA A 48 5.60 6.24 21.32
CA ALA A 48 4.79 5.57 20.31
C ALA A 48 5.68 4.68 19.42
N ALA A 49 6.77 5.22 18.89
CA ALA A 49 7.72 4.50 18.05
C ALA A 49 8.30 3.27 18.77
N GLU A 50 8.73 3.41 20.01
CA GLU A 50 9.32 2.29 20.77
C GLU A 50 8.30 1.17 21.09
N ASN A 51 7.01 1.50 21.17
CA ASN A 51 5.92 0.53 21.37
C ASN A 51 5.37 -0.05 20.06
N SER A 52 5.68 0.56 18.91
CA SER A 52 5.20 0.09 17.61
C SER A 52 5.90 -1.19 17.20
N ARG A 53 5.16 -2.10 16.56
CA ARG A 53 5.71 -3.37 16.05
C ARG A 53 6.48 -3.15 14.74
N TRP A 54 5.92 -2.33 13.86
CA TRP A 54 6.35 -2.24 12.47
C TRP A 54 7.27 -1.07 12.22
N ASN A 55 8.30 -1.29 11.40
CA ASN A 55 9.25 -0.24 11.04
C ASN A 55 8.54 0.93 10.34
N SER A 56 7.44 0.67 9.62
CA SER A 56 6.65 1.70 8.95
C SER A 56 5.91 2.63 9.91
N GLU A 57 5.51 2.15 11.08
CA GLU A 57 4.99 3.00 12.16
C GLU A 57 6.15 3.74 12.85
N LYS A 58 7.23 3.01 13.18
CA LYS A 58 8.41 3.58 13.86
C LYS A 58 9.04 4.74 13.09
N LYS A 59 9.24 4.59 11.77
CA LYS A 59 9.88 5.63 10.95
C LYS A 59 9.09 6.94 10.97
N ASN A 60 7.76 6.85 10.90
CA ASN A 60 6.87 8.01 10.92
C ASN A 60 6.81 8.66 12.30
N ASP A 61 6.70 7.86 13.36
CA ASP A 61 6.70 8.37 14.74
C ASP A 61 8.04 9.05 15.09
N TYR A 62 9.17 8.47 14.67
CA TYR A 62 10.48 9.10 14.85
C TYR A 62 10.66 10.37 14.02
N TYR A 63 10.10 10.43 12.81
CA TYR A 63 10.08 11.65 12.00
C TYR A 63 9.29 12.77 12.70
N ASN A 64 8.09 12.45 13.20
CA ASN A 64 7.26 13.39 13.95
C ASN A 64 7.93 13.84 15.25
N ALA A 65 8.64 12.94 15.95
CA ALA A 65 9.47 13.29 17.08
C ALA A 65 10.58 14.29 16.71
N ALA A 66 11.26 14.08 15.58
CA ALA A 66 12.29 14.99 15.08
C ALA A 66 11.73 16.40 14.84
N CYS A 67 10.58 16.50 14.18
CA CYS A 67 9.87 17.78 13.95
C CYS A 67 9.57 18.49 15.27
N CYS A 68 9.00 17.77 16.24
CA CYS A 68 8.67 18.33 17.55
C CYS A 68 9.92 18.75 18.36
N PHE A 69 11.01 17.98 18.29
CA PHE A 69 12.26 18.37 18.94
C PHE A 69 12.85 19.63 18.31
N ALA A 70 12.85 19.73 16.99
CA ALA A 70 13.32 20.92 16.26
C ALA A 70 12.49 22.17 16.65
N LEU A 71 11.16 22.06 16.65
CA LEU A 71 10.25 23.14 17.07
C LEU A 71 10.40 23.55 18.55
N SER A 72 10.97 22.68 19.39
CA SER A 72 11.26 22.96 20.80
C SER A 72 12.73 23.31 21.06
N ASN A 73 13.49 23.63 20.01
CA ASN A 73 14.91 24.01 20.06
C ASN A 73 15.83 22.93 20.68
N GLN A 74 15.47 21.65 20.55
CA GLN A 74 16.26 20.50 21.00
C GLN A 74 16.94 19.81 19.80
N LYS A 75 17.90 20.50 19.18
CA LYS A 75 18.51 20.09 17.90
C LYS A 75 19.14 18.70 17.91
N ASP A 76 19.95 18.37 18.91
CA ASP A 76 20.62 17.06 18.99
C ASP A 76 19.61 15.90 19.04
N ARG A 77 18.52 16.09 19.79
CA ARG A 77 17.44 15.10 19.87
C ARG A 77 16.65 15.00 18.58
N ALA A 78 16.48 16.12 17.88
CA ALA A 78 15.82 16.17 16.58
C ALA A 78 16.64 15.39 15.55
N ILE A 79 17.95 15.66 15.44
CA ILE A 79 18.86 14.94 14.54
C ILE A 79 18.92 13.45 14.89
N ASN A 80 19.03 13.07 16.17
CA ASN A 80 19.03 11.66 16.56
C ASN A 80 17.71 10.95 16.19
N SER A 81 16.57 11.61 16.38
CA SER A 81 15.26 11.06 15.99
C SER A 81 15.14 10.93 14.47
N LEU A 82 15.66 11.90 13.71
CA LEU A 82 15.70 11.84 12.25
C LEU A 82 16.63 10.72 11.75
N HIS A 83 17.78 10.52 12.39
CA HIS A 83 18.68 9.41 12.12
C HIS A 83 17.97 8.06 12.30
N LYS A 84 17.28 7.85 13.43
CA LYS A 84 16.48 6.64 13.66
C LYS A 84 15.40 6.46 12.59
N SER A 85 14.67 7.53 12.28
CA SER A 85 13.62 7.51 11.26
C SER A 85 14.16 7.05 9.90
N VAL A 86 15.27 7.64 9.44
CA VAL A 86 15.83 7.43 8.10
C VAL A 86 16.66 6.14 8.01
N TYR A 87 17.65 5.97 8.87
CA TYR A 87 18.62 4.89 8.75
C TYR A 87 18.18 3.59 9.42
N ASP A 88 17.51 3.67 10.58
CA ASP A 88 17.15 2.46 11.33
C ASP A 88 15.79 1.90 10.87
N TYR A 89 14.85 2.78 10.50
CA TYR A 89 13.47 2.39 10.18
C TYR A 89 13.03 2.69 8.73
N GLY A 90 13.90 3.29 7.91
CA GLY A 90 13.71 3.35 6.46
C GLY A 90 12.72 4.42 5.99
N TYR A 91 12.66 5.57 6.66
CA TYR A 91 12.03 6.77 6.08
C TYR A 91 12.76 7.18 4.80
N SER A 92 12.02 7.44 3.73
CA SER A 92 12.57 7.60 2.37
C SER A 92 12.07 8.84 1.62
N ASN A 93 11.13 9.60 2.18
CA ASN A 93 10.48 10.70 1.48
C ASN A 93 11.33 11.98 1.50
N TYR A 94 12.20 12.11 0.51
CA TYR A 94 13.09 13.27 0.35
C TYR A 94 12.31 14.59 0.19
N ASP A 95 11.26 14.61 -0.62
CA ASP A 95 10.54 15.85 -0.92
C ASP A 95 9.82 16.39 0.32
N ASN A 96 9.22 15.51 1.13
CA ASN A 96 8.65 15.89 2.41
C ASN A 96 9.74 16.41 3.36
N LEU A 97 10.89 15.72 3.47
CA LEU A 97 12.01 16.22 4.28
C LEU A 97 12.40 17.64 3.90
N LYS A 98 12.50 17.95 2.60
CA LYS A 98 12.91 19.27 2.12
C LYS A 98 11.85 20.36 2.30
N ALA A 99 10.57 19.99 2.22
CA ALA A 99 9.45 20.93 2.31
C ALA A 99 9.00 21.21 3.75
N ASP A 100 9.34 20.35 4.71
CA ASP A 100 8.85 20.44 6.08
C ASP A 100 9.43 21.67 6.82
N SER A 101 8.55 22.62 7.13
CA SER A 101 8.91 23.84 7.84
C SER A 101 9.35 23.60 9.30
N ASP A 102 8.96 22.48 9.89
CA ASP A 102 9.25 22.17 11.30
C ASP A 102 10.74 21.83 11.49
N LEU A 103 11.43 21.42 10.42
CA LEU A 103 12.84 21.01 10.43
C LEU A 103 13.82 22.10 9.97
N VAL A 104 13.33 23.30 9.63
CA VAL A 104 14.18 24.42 9.15
C VAL A 104 15.33 24.75 10.10
N ALA A 105 15.11 24.61 11.41
CA ALA A 105 16.14 24.85 12.42
C ALA A 105 17.36 23.90 12.32
N LEU A 106 17.22 22.77 11.61
CA LEU A 106 18.25 21.76 11.41
C LEU A 106 19.03 21.95 10.11
N HIS A 107 18.62 22.83 9.19
CA HIS A 107 19.17 22.91 7.83
C HIS A 107 20.68 23.23 7.76
N ASN A 108 21.22 23.84 8.81
CA ASN A 108 22.64 24.21 8.90
C ASN A 108 23.49 23.18 9.65
N GLU A 109 22.89 22.11 10.18
CA GLU A 109 23.61 21.04 10.88
C GLU A 109 24.29 20.11 9.85
N GLU A 110 25.49 19.62 10.16
CA GLU A 110 26.25 18.75 9.25
C GLU A 110 25.49 17.44 8.97
N GLU A 111 24.87 16.86 10.00
CA GLU A 111 24.08 15.64 9.91
C GLU A 111 22.83 15.80 9.04
N TRP A 112 22.26 17.01 8.99
CA TRP A 112 21.13 17.28 8.10
C TRP A 112 21.54 17.15 6.63
N VAL A 113 22.73 17.63 6.27
CA VAL A 113 23.27 17.51 4.91
C VAL A 113 23.48 16.03 4.57
N ALA A 114 24.09 15.26 5.47
CA ALA A 114 24.32 13.83 5.27
C ALA A 114 23.00 13.03 5.09
N ILE A 115 21.98 13.31 5.91
CA ILE A 115 20.66 12.69 5.80
C ILE A 115 19.97 13.08 4.49
N SER A 116 20.01 14.37 4.14
CA SER A 116 19.42 14.88 2.90
C SER A 116 20.05 14.25 1.67
N ASP A 117 21.38 14.15 1.63
CA ASP A 117 22.12 13.56 0.51
C ASP A 117 21.85 12.06 0.38
N TYR A 118 21.74 11.35 1.50
CA TYR A 118 21.35 9.94 1.51
C TYR A 118 19.95 9.74 0.89
N LEU A 119 18.96 10.54 1.31
CA LEU A 119 17.60 10.46 0.78
C LEU A 119 17.52 10.90 -0.69
N LEU A 120 18.27 11.92 -1.10
CA LEU A 120 18.34 12.34 -2.50
C LEU A 120 18.93 11.23 -3.38
N LYS A 121 20.00 10.58 -2.91
CA LYS A 121 20.58 9.43 -3.61
C LYS A 121 19.58 8.29 -3.73
N TYR A 122 18.83 8.00 -2.67
CA TYR A 122 17.76 7.01 -2.71
C TYR A 122 16.67 7.39 -3.72
N LYS A 123 16.13 8.62 -3.65
CA LYS A 123 15.14 9.13 -4.61
C LYS A 123 15.61 8.99 -6.06
N ASN A 124 16.85 9.41 -6.35
CA ASN A 124 17.42 9.31 -7.68
C ASN A 124 17.59 7.86 -8.15
N SER A 125 17.83 6.92 -7.22
CA SER A 125 17.93 5.49 -7.57
C SER A 125 16.62 4.89 -8.08
N LEU A 126 15.47 5.50 -7.75
CA LEU A 126 14.15 5.09 -8.22
C LEU A 126 13.88 5.51 -9.68
N SER A 127 14.74 6.30 -10.32
CA SER A 127 14.48 6.79 -11.68
C SER A 127 14.70 5.74 -12.79
N GLU A 128 15.32 4.60 -12.46
CA GLU A 128 15.65 3.55 -13.42
C GLU A 128 14.77 2.31 -13.23
N PRO A 129 14.04 1.85 -14.27
CA PRO A 129 13.15 0.68 -14.21
C PRO A 129 13.77 -0.57 -13.57
N ARG A 130 15.03 -0.85 -13.87
CA ARG A 130 15.73 -2.08 -13.43
C ARG A 130 16.36 -1.98 -12.06
N ASN A 131 16.30 -0.82 -11.40
CA ASN A 131 16.70 -0.70 -10.00
C ASN A 131 15.60 -1.15 -9.03
N ALA A 132 14.34 -1.18 -9.49
CA ALA A 132 13.22 -1.69 -8.71
C ALA A 132 13.44 -3.16 -8.33
N LYS A 133 13.37 -3.46 -7.03
CA LYS A 133 13.46 -4.85 -6.55
C LYS A 133 12.07 -5.49 -6.56
N LEU A 134 11.95 -6.66 -7.18
CA LEU A 134 10.73 -7.46 -7.17
C LEU A 134 10.86 -8.58 -6.12
N VAL A 135 10.34 -8.34 -4.93
CA VAL A 135 10.55 -9.11 -3.69
C VAL A 135 9.43 -10.15 -3.51
N THR A 136 9.80 -11.43 -3.54
CA THR A 136 8.88 -12.58 -3.39
C THR A 136 9.09 -13.39 -2.11
N SER A 137 10.01 -12.97 -1.23
CA SER A 137 10.35 -13.68 0.01
C SER A 137 9.14 -13.99 0.89
N ASP A 138 8.17 -13.08 0.94
CA ASP A 138 6.96 -13.24 1.74
C ASP A 138 6.08 -14.40 1.25
N ILE A 139 6.06 -14.70 -0.05
CA ILE A 139 5.35 -15.88 -0.59
C ILE A 139 5.98 -17.16 -0.02
N HIS A 140 7.31 -17.24 0.03
CA HIS A 140 8.01 -18.40 0.57
C HIS A 140 7.79 -18.54 2.08
N ASN A 141 7.91 -17.44 2.83
CA ASN A 141 7.65 -17.39 4.27
C ASN A 141 6.20 -17.83 4.58
N PHE A 142 5.23 -17.42 3.76
CA PHE A 142 3.84 -17.86 3.89
C PHE A 142 3.72 -19.38 3.74
N TRP A 143 4.33 -19.98 2.72
CA TRP A 143 4.21 -21.44 2.52
C TRP A 143 4.91 -22.25 3.60
N GLU A 144 6.03 -21.76 4.16
CA GLU A 144 6.66 -22.35 5.33
C GLU A 144 5.74 -22.30 6.56
N ALA A 145 5.10 -21.16 6.80
CA ALA A 145 4.13 -21.00 7.87
C ALA A 145 2.90 -21.90 7.65
N TYR A 146 2.39 -21.97 6.42
CA TYR A 146 1.24 -22.79 6.04
C TYR A 146 1.52 -24.28 6.28
N ASP A 147 2.65 -24.80 5.81
CA ASP A 147 3.05 -26.20 6.00
C ASP A 147 3.26 -26.55 7.49
N SER A 148 3.73 -25.59 8.27
CA SER A 148 3.88 -25.72 9.71
C SER A 148 2.53 -25.73 10.43
N ALA A 149 1.59 -24.88 10.00
CA ALA A 149 0.23 -24.79 10.54
C ALA A 149 -0.59 -26.05 10.28
N GLN A 150 -0.40 -26.72 9.13
CA GLN A 150 -1.04 -28.00 8.82
C GLN A 150 -0.63 -29.14 9.75
N LYS A 151 0.57 -29.06 10.35
CA LYS A 151 1.07 -30.08 11.31
C LYS A 151 0.59 -29.85 12.74
N ASN A 152 0.19 -28.62 13.09
CA ASN A 152 -0.27 -28.26 14.44
C ASN A 152 -1.36 -27.18 14.37
N THR A 153 -2.60 -27.63 14.26
CA THR A 153 -3.77 -26.75 14.05
C THR A 153 -4.21 -25.97 15.29
N ILE A 154 -3.73 -26.33 16.50
CA ILE A 154 -4.12 -25.65 17.75
C ILE A 154 -3.44 -24.27 17.88
N ASN A 155 -2.33 -24.03 17.15
CA ASN A 155 -1.49 -22.83 17.30
C ASN A 155 -1.29 -22.04 15.99
N GLN A 156 -2.26 -22.06 15.07
CA GLN A 156 -2.09 -21.42 13.74
C GLN A 156 -1.68 -19.94 13.82
N GLU A 157 -2.32 -19.14 14.68
CA GLU A 157 -1.97 -17.71 14.83
C GLU A 157 -0.50 -17.54 15.25
N THR A 158 -0.03 -18.30 16.24
CA THR A 158 1.37 -18.27 16.69
C THR A 158 2.34 -18.71 15.60
N ILE A 159 1.95 -19.68 14.75
CA ILE A 159 2.78 -20.17 13.64
C ILE A 159 2.91 -19.09 12.57
N PHE A 160 1.81 -18.48 12.14
CA PHE A 160 1.87 -17.39 11.16
C PHE A 160 2.58 -16.16 11.72
N GLU A 161 2.40 -15.85 13.00
CA GLU A 161 3.15 -14.79 13.66
C GLU A 161 4.66 -15.04 13.57
N ARG A 162 5.10 -16.25 13.92
CA ARG A 162 6.53 -16.61 13.97
C ARG A 162 7.17 -16.70 12.58
N TYR A 163 6.53 -17.40 11.64
CA TYR A 163 7.17 -17.77 10.38
C TYR A 163 6.87 -16.78 9.25
N TYR A 164 5.72 -16.11 9.28
CA TYR A 164 5.32 -15.17 8.24
C TYR A 164 5.54 -13.71 8.67
N PHE A 165 4.86 -13.27 9.73
CA PHE A 165 4.82 -11.85 10.08
C PHE A 165 6.08 -11.33 10.79
N ASN A 166 6.77 -12.16 11.58
CA ASN A 166 8.06 -11.77 12.17
C ASN A 166 9.23 -11.75 11.18
N ASN A 167 9.06 -12.38 10.01
CA ASN A 167 10.01 -12.35 8.90
C ASN A 167 9.52 -11.46 7.75
N ALA A 168 8.55 -10.58 8.03
CA ALA A 168 7.91 -9.75 7.02
C ALA A 168 8.90 -8.77 6.36
N SER A 169 8.91 -8.76 5.03
CA SER A 169 9.56 -7.68 4.27
C SER A 169 8.94 -6.32 4.61
N PRO A 170 9.62 -5.19 4.34
CA PRO A 170 9.03 -3.86 4.54
C PRO A 170 7.63 -3.71 3.92
N GLY A 171 7.41 -4.27 2.73
CA GLY A 171 6.09 -4.23 2.09
C GLY A 171 5.03 -5.06 2.80
N LEU A 172 5.36 -6.25 3.33
CA LEU A 172 4.38 -7.01 4.11
C LEU A 172 4.06 -6.34 5.45
N GLN A 173 5.01 -5.61 6.06
CA GLN A 173 4.70 -4.81 7.26
C GLN A 173 3.68 -3.71 6.94
N ASP A 174 3.87 -2.97 5.83
CA ASP A 174 2.91 -1.97 5.36
C ASP A 174 1.56 -2.59 5.03
N TYR A 175 1.57 -3.71 4.29
CA TYR A 175 0.37 -4.43 3.91
C TYR A 175 -0.37 -4.97 5.12
N PHE A 176 0.36 -5.34 6.18
CA PHE A 176 -0.26 -5.73 7.44
C PHE A 176 -1.02 -4.56 8.06
N VAL A 177 -0.38 -3.41 8.20
CA VAL A 177 -1.01 -2.21 8.79
C VAL A 177 -2.17 -1.71 7.94
N LEU A 178 -2.04 -1.71 6.61
CA LEU A 178 -3.03 -1.15 5.69
C LEU A 178 -4.20 -2.11 5.43
N LYS A 179 -3.93 -3.41 5.28
CA LYS A 179 -4.88 -4.38 4.75
C LYS A 179 -5.13 -5.56 5.70
N ILE A 180 -4.11 -6.29 6.16
CA ILE A 180 -4.34 -7.53 6.95
C ILE A 180 -4.92 -7.23 8.35
N LYS A 181 -4.45 -6.17 9.00
CA LYS A 181 -4.84 -5.66 10.33
C LYS A 181 -4.56 -6.57 11.52
N SER A 182 -4.84 -7.87 11.42
CA SER A 182 -4.57 -8.81 12.52
C SER A 182 -4.31 -10.23 12.02
N VAL A 183 -3.42 -10.93 12.75
CA VAL A 183 -3.12 -12.35 12.53
C VAL A 183 -4.39 -13.19 12.66
N ARG A 184 -5.25 -12.87 13.63
CA ARG A 184 -6.53 -13.55 13.83
C ARG A 184 -7.47 -13.45 12.63
N SER A 185 -7.64 -12.24 12.07
CA SER A 185 -8.45 -12.05 10.86
C SER A 185 -7.86 -12.76 9.65
N PHE A 186 -6.53 -12.78 9.55
CA PHE A 186 -5.81 -13.50 8.52
C PHE A 186 -6.06 -15.02 8.59
N VAL A 187 -5.81 -15.63 9.75
CA VAL A 187 -6.04 -17.06 10.00
C VAL A 187 -7.51 -17.44 9.80
N LYS A 188 -8.45 -16.63 10.31
CA LYS A 188 -9.88 -16.86 10.07
C LYS A 188 -10.24 -16.90 8.58
N ASN A 189 -9.61 -16.07 7.75
CA ASN A 189 -9.85 -16.11 6.30
C ASN A 189 -9.27 -17.38 5.67
N LEU A 190 -8.05 -17.79 6.07
CA LEU A 190 -7.45 -19.05 5.62
C LEU A 190 -8.33 -20.26 5.96
N ASP A 191 -8.79 -20.34 7.20
CA ASP A 191 -9.64 -21.43 7.69
C ASP A 191 -11.00 -21.49 6.97
N SER A 192 -11.49 -20.35 6.45
CA SER A 192 -12.73 -20.30 5.68
C SER A 192 -12.59 -20.78 4.22
N LYS A 193 -11.36 -20.93 3.73
CA LYS A 193 -11.03 -21.21 2.32
C LYS A 193 -9.94 -22.28 2.14
N PRO A 194 -10.01 -23.44 2.83
CA PRO A 194 -8.90 -24.41 2.86
C PRO A 194 -8.64 -25.08 1.50
N LYS A 195 -9.67 -25.37 0.68
CA LYS A 195 -9.45 -25.94 -0.66
C LYS A 195 -8.79 -24.92 -1.58
N PHE A 196 -9.23 -23.67 -1.52
CA PHE A 196 -8.65 -22.57 -2.28
C PHE A 196 -7.17 -22.37 -1.95
N TYR A 197 -6.83 -22.14 -0.68
CA TYR A 197 -5.44 -21.88 -0.29
C TYR A 197 -4.52 -23.06 -0.59
N ARG A 198 -4.98 -24.31 -0.43
CA ARG A 198 -4.19 -25.47 -0.87
C ARG A 198 -3.92 -25.48 -2.38
N ALA A 199 -4.83 -24.99 -3.20
CA ALA A 199 -4.72 -25.03 -4.67
C ALA A 199 -3.85 -23.90 -5.25
N ILE A 200 -3.75 -22.74 -4.61
CA ILE A 200 -3.03 -21.58 -5.18
C ILE A 200 -1.48 -21.67 -5.08
N ARG A 201 -0.92 -22.65 -4.35
CA ARG A 201 0.53 -22.73 -4.08
C ARG A 201 1.39 -22.71 -5.32
N PHE A 202 1.07 -23.56 -6.29
CA PHE A 202 1.87 -23.65 -7.51
C PHE A 202 1.89 -22.32 -8.27
N ASN A 203 0.74 -21.65 -8.39
CA ASN A 203 0.63 -20.40 -9.14
C ASN A 203 1.27 -19.21 -8.41
N THR A 204 1.19 -19.16 -7.07
CA THR A 204 1.83 -18.08 -6.29
C THR A 204 3.36 -18.19 -6.31
N LEU A 205 3.92 -19.40 -6.32
CA LEU A 205 5.37 -19.62 -6.47
C LEU A 205 5.88 -19.35 -7.90
N ALA A 206 5.00 -19.36 -8.91
CA ALA A 206 5.37 -19.12 -10.30
C ALA A 206 5.57 -17.62 -10.64
N ILE A 207 5.36 -16.70 -9.70
CA ILE A 207 5.42 -15.25 -9.93
C ILE A 207 6.79 -14.77 -10.40
N ASP A 208 7.87 -15.43 -9.99
CA ASP A 208 9.22 -15.11 -10.47
C ASP A 208 9.33 -15.18 -12.01
N THR A 209 8.53 -16.03 -12.67
CA THR A 209 8.51 -16.15 -14.13
C THR A 209 7.92 -14.92 -14.84
N MET A 210 7.26 -14.04 -14.11
CA MET A 210 6.56 -12.86 -14.66
C MET A 210 7.36 -11.57 -14.53
N LYS A 211 8.51 -11.58 -13.81
CA LYS A 211 9.32 -10.40 -13.52
C LYS A 211 9.77 -9.64 -14.77
N GLU A 212 10.17 -10.34 -15.83
CA GLU A 212 10.58 -9.69 -17.09
C GLU A 212 9.43 -8.94 -17.77
N ASN A 213 8.19 -9.43 -17.67
CA ASN A 213 7.04 -8.71 -18.22
C ASN A 213 6.74 -7.43 -17.43
N ILE A 214 6.99 -7.43 -16.12
CA ILE A 214 6.86 -6.24 -15.27
C ILE A 214 7.92 -5.21 -15.65
N TYR A 215 9.19 -5.61 -15.76
CA TYR A 215 10.25 -4.68 -16.17
C TYR A 215 9.99 -4.07 -17.55
N ARG A 216 9.46 -4.84 -18.51
CA ARG A 216 9.06 -4.29 -19.82
C ARG A 216 7.98 -3.21 -19.73
N SER A 217 7.00 -3.37 -18.82
CA SER A 217 6.01 -2.32 -18.57
C SER A 217 6.67 -1.08 -17.97
N PHE A 218 7.60 -1.25 -17.02
CA PHE A 218 8.33 -0.14 -16.40
C PHE A 218 9.19 0.62 -17.44
N GLU A 219 9.92 -0.11 -18.29
CA GLU A 219 10.72 0.47 -19.39
C GLU A 219 9.86 1.25 -20.38
N LYS A 220 8.64 0.77 -20.69
CA LYS A 220 7.69 1.51 -21.52
C LYS A 220 7.18 2.77 -20.83
N LEU A 221 6.89 2.72 -19.52
CA LEU A 221 6.52 3.94 -18.79
C LEU A 221 7.67 4.95 -18.84
N LYS A 222 8.91 4.53 -18.60
CA LYS A 222 10.10 5.40 -18.68
C LYS A 222 10.24 6.06 -20.05
N ALA A 223 9.93 5.33 -21.12
CA ALA A 223 9.97 5.88 -22.49
C ALA A 223 8.85 6.90 -22.75
N LEU A 224 7.67 6.73 -22.14
CA LEU A 224 6.54 7.66 -22.26
C LEU A 224 6.68 8.88 -21.34
N TYR A 225 7.29 8.69 -20.17
CA TYR A 225 7.42 9.69 -19.12
C TYR A 225 8.80 9.54 -18.45
N ALA A 226 9.75 10.39 -18.88
CA ALA A 226 11.15 10.29 -18.48
C ALA A 226 11.37 10.51 -16.97
N ASP A 227 10.49 11.26 -16.31
CA ASP A 227 10.57 11.58 -14.88
C ASP A 227 9.87 10.53 -13.99
N ALA A 228 9.38 9.42 -14.57
CA ALA A 228 8.77 8.31 -13.85
C ALA A 228 9.70 7.72 -12.77
N THR A 229 9.07 7.20 -11.71
CA THR A 229 9.72 6.57 -10.57
C THR A 229 9.28 5.11 -10.41
N PHE A 230 10.27 4.24 -10.18
CA PHE A 230 10.10 2.79 -10.16
C PHE A 230 10.41 2.27 -8.75
N PRO A 231 9.40 2.19 -7.87
CA PRO A 231 9.60 1.69 -6.52
C PRO A 231 9.84 0.18 -6.52
N ASN A 232 10.26 -0.35 -5.37
CA ASN A 232 10.24 -1.79 -5.15
C ASN A 232 8.81 -2.32 -5.22
N ILE A 233 8.70 -3.60 -5.56
CA ILE A 233 7.45 -4.33 -5.57
C ILE A 233 7.56 -5.47 -4.58
N TYR A 234 6.59 -5.57 -3.69
CA TYR A 234 6.48 -6.65 -2.73
C TYR A 234 5.30 -7.53 -3.13
N PHE A 235 5.52 -8.83 -3.16
CA PHE A 235 4.49 -9.82 -3.46
C PHE A 235 4.24 -10.66 -2.22
N MET A 236 2.99 -10.74 -1.78
CA MET A 236 2.62 -11.41 -0.53
C MET A 236 1.27 -12.10 -0.62
N ILE A 237 1.03 -13.03 0.29
CA ILE A 237 -0.28 -13.64 0.48
C ILE A 237 -1.05 -12.83 1.51
N GLY A 238 -2.18 -12.28 1.09
CA GLY A 238 -3.08 -11.51 1.93
C GLY A 238 -4.19 -12.35 2.56
N ARG A 239 -5.25 -11.65 2.99
CA ARG A 239 -6.49 -12.24 3.51
C ARG A 239 -7.67 -12.01 2.58
N TRP A 240 -7.42 -12.02 1.27
CA TRP A 240 -8.44 -11.77 0.24
C TRP A 240 -9.12 -10.38 0.33
N ASN A 241 -8.36 -9.32 0.61
CA ASN A 241 -8.92 -7.98 0.81
C ASN A 241 -8.25 -6.83 0.02
N SER A 242 -7.19 -7.10 -0.73
CA SER A 242 -6.56 -6.17 -1.67
C SER A 242 -5.79 -6.99 -2.72
N ALA A 243 -5.99 -6.71 -4.00
CA ALA A 243 -5.15 -7.24 -5.08
C ALA A 243 -3.83 -6.45 -5.19
N GLY A 244 -3.94 -5.13 -5.03
CA GLY A 244 -2.82 -4.19 -5.02
C GLY A 244 -3.11 -2.99 -4.11
N THR A 245 -2.06 -2.26 -3.78
CA THR A 245 -2.07 -0.94 -3.13
C THR A 245 -0.64 -0.39 -3.15
N THR A 246 -0.46 0.87 -2.81
CA THR A 246 0.87 1.50 -2.69
C THR A 246 1.21 1.90 -1.25
N SER A 247 2.51 2.04 -0.96
CA SER A 247 3.07 2.67 0.24
C SER A 247 4.39 3.39 -0.10
N ASP A 248 4.97 4.11 0.86
CA ASP A 248 6.29 4.75 0.70
C ASP A 248 7.43 3.76 0.45
N ASN A 249 7.26 2.48 0.79
CA ASN A 249 8.23 1.43 0.47
C ASN A 249 8.07 0.89 -0.95
N GLY A 250 6.87 1.02 -1.54
CA GLY A 250 6.59 0.70 -2.94
C GLY A 250 5.24 0.06 -3.19
N LEU A 251 5.14 -0.77 -4.24
CA LEU A 251 3.91 -1.44 -4.63
C LEU A 251 3.71 -2.70 -3.78
N LEU A 252 2.50 -2.91 -3.26
CA LEU A 252 2.15 -4.03 -2.40
C LEU A 252 1.09 -4.90 -3.08
N ILE A 253 1.49 -6.09 -3.52
CA ILE A 253 0.65 -6.95 -4.36
C ILE A 253 0.20 -8.20 -3.58
N GLY A 254 -1.11 -8.29 -3.35
CA GLY A 254 -1.79 -9.43 -2.73
C GLY A 254 -2.07 -10.51 -3.77
N VAL A 255 -1.16 -11.47 -3.88
CA VAL A 255 -1.15 -12.41 -5.02
C VAL A 255 -2.26 -13.46 -4.93
N ASP A 256 -2.89 -13.63 -3.77
CA ASP A 256 -4.04 -14.51 -3.56
C ASP A 256 -5.29 -14.09 -4.37
N GLN A 257 -5.30 -12.90 -5.01
CA GLN A 257 -6.36 -12.48 -5.92
C GLN A 257 -6.00 -12.57 -7.42
N ILE A 258 -4.75 -12.91 -7.77
CA ILE A 258 -4.21 -12.79 -9.15
C ILE A 258 -3.45 -14.05 -9.57
N VAL A 259 -3.99 -15.21 -9.20
CA VAL A 259 -3.37 -16.52 -9.44
C VAL A 259 -4.35 -17.55 -9.95
N LYS A 260 -5.47 -17.12 -10.53
CA LYS A 260 -6.50 -18.01 -11.04
C LYS A 260 -5.96 -18.89 -12.17
N SER A 261 -6.45 -20.13 -12.16
CA SER A 261 -6.33 -21.11 -13.23
C SER A 261 -7.52 -22.09 -13.13
N PRO A 262 -7.84 -22.86 -14.19
CA PRO A 262 -8.98 -23.77 -14.20
C PRO A 262 -8.99 -24.81 -13.07
N GLU A 263 -7.83 -25.15 -12.51
CA GLU A 263 -7.66 -26.16 -11.47
C GLU A 263 -7.99 -25.63 -10.06
N ILE A 264 -8.12 -24.32 -9.88
CA ILE A 264 -8.36 -23.72 -8.56
C ILE A 264 -9.86 -23.73 -8.25
N PRO A 265 -10.30 -24.35 -7.14
CA PRO A 265 -11.71 -24.39 -6.77
C PRO A 265 -12.23 -23.01 -6.36
N LEU A 266 -13.48 -22.72 -6.74
CA LEU A 266 -14.15 -21.45 -6.52
C LEU A 266 -15.36 -21.56 -5.56
N ASP A 267 -15.66 -22.76 -5.05
CA ASP A 267 -16.83 -23.04 -4.21
C ASP A 267 -16.77 -22.37 -2.83
N GLU A 268 -15.56 -22.08 -2.34
CA GLU A 268 -15.33 -21.39 -1.06
C GLU A 268 -15.27 -19.86 -1.18
N LEU A 269 -15.29 -19.33 -2.41
CA LEU A 269 -15.27 -17.89 -2.67
C LEU A 269 -16.70 -17.34 -2.70
N ASN A 270 -16.92 -16.11 -2.25
CA ASN A 270 -18.19 -15.41 -2.41
C ASN A 270 -18.34 -14.84 -3.84
N LEU A 271 -19.47 -14.18 -4.14
CA LEU A 271 -19.75 -13.65 -5.48
C LEU A 271 -18.67 -12.66 -5.95
N TRP A 272 -18.36 -11.66 -5.12
CA TRP A 272 -17.35 -10.64 -5.44
C TRP A 272 -15.97 -11.29 -5.60
N GLU A 273 -15.60 -12.20 -4.70
CA GLU A 273 -14.31 -12.90 -4.77
C GLU A 273 -14.20 -13.70 -6.08
N ARG A 274 -15.22 -14.46 -6.47
CA ARG A 274 -15.21 -15.21 -7.74
C ARG A 274 -15.07 -14.32 -8.96
N ASN A 275 -15.78 -13.19 -8.96
CA ASN A 275 -15.82 -12.29 -10.10
C ASN A 275 -14.55 -11.44 -10.25
N ASN A 276 -13.80 -11.24 -9.16
CA ASN A 276 -12.59 -10.45 -9.13
C ASN A 276 -11.31 -11.30 -9.01
N PHE A 277 -11.41 -12.62 -8.95
CA PHE A 277 -10.25 -13.50 -9.00
C PHE A 277 -9.64 -13.53 -10.41
N GLN A 278 -8.49 -12.88 -10.57
CA GLN A 278 -7.84 -12.65 -11.86
C GLN A 278 -6.94 -13.82 -12.27
N GLU A 279 -6.91 -14.10 -13.58
CA GLU A 279 -5.99 -15.06 -14.19
C GLU A 279 -4.54 -14.69 -13.88
N LYS A 280 -3.69 -15.70 -13.67
CA LYS A 280 -2.29 -15.46 -13.27
C LYS A 280 -1.50 -14.59 -14.25
N ASP A 281 -1.82 -14.61 -15.54
CA ASP A 281 -1.16 -13.79 -16.57
C ASP A 281 -1.54 -12.31 -16.50
N LYS A 282 -2.52 -11.94 -15.67
CA LYS A 282 -2.89 -10.55 -15.39
C LYS A 282 -2.01 -9.91 -14.31
N LEU A 283 -1.13 -10.64 -13.63
CA LEU A 283 -0.27 -10.04 -12.60
C LEU A 283 0.57 -8.85 -13.11
N PRO A 284 1.24 -8.91 -14.28
CA PRO A 284 1.93 -7.74 -14.82
C PRO A 284 1.00 -6.56 -15.17
N VAL A 285 -0.28 -6.84 -15.45
CA VAL A 285 -1.30 -5.82 -15.75
C VAL A 285 -1.69 -5.08 -14.48
N ILE A 286 -1.93 -5.81 -13.38
CA ILE A 286 -2.23 -5.21 -12.07
C ILE A 286 -1.03 -4.40 -11.57
N VAL A 287 0.20 -4.92 -11.69
CA VAL A 287 1.41 -4.18 -11.32
C VAL A 287 1.57 -2.90 -12.14
N ALA A 288 1.22 -2.91 -13.44
CA ALA A 288 1.25 -1.72 -14.26
C ALA A 288 0.22 -0.67 -13.82
N HIS A 289 -0.99 -1.08 -13.43
CA HIS A 289 -2.01 -0.19 -12.86
C HIS A 289 -1.52 0.44 -11.54
N GLU A 290 -1.00 -0.37 -10.61
CA GLU A 290 -0.48 0.12 -9.31
C GLU A 290 0.74 1.04 -9.46
N LEU A 291 1.58 0.83 -10.48
CA LEU A 291 2.68 1.74 -10.79
C LEU A 291 2.16 3.14 -11.11
N ILE A 292 1.06 3.27 -11.85
CA ILE A 292 0.49 4.59 -12.15
C ILE A 292 -0.03 5.27 -10.89
N HIS A 293 -0.65 4.53 -9.96
CA HIS A 293 -1.01 5.10 -8.66
C HIS A 293 0.20 5.63 -7.88
N PHE A 294 1.37 5.01 -8.04
CA PHE A 294 2.60 5.53 -7.43
C PHE A 294 3.03 6.87 -8.05
N GLU A 295 2.94 7.01 -9.37
CA GLU A 295 3.23 8.26 -10.09
C GLU A 295 2.21 9.37 -9.79
N GLN A 296 1.00 9.02 -9.37
CA GLN A 296 -0.06 9.95 -9.00
C GLN A 296 0.15 10.57 -7.60
N SER A 297 1.25 10.23 -6.92
CA SER A 297 1.60 10.87 -5.66
C SER A 297 1.72 12.40 -5.83
N GLY A 298 1.08 13.15 -4.92
CA GLY A 298 1.07 14.62 -4.94
C GLY A 298 -0.08 15.28 -5.72
N LEU A 299 -1.02 14.51 -6.29
CA LEU A 299 -2.28 15.08 -6.78
C LEU A 299 -3.03 15.84 -5.65
N PRO A 300 -3.71 16.96 -5.96
CA PRO A 300 -4.49 17.69 -4.96
C PRO A 300 -5.55 16.80 -4.30
N GLN A 301 -5.79 17.01 -3.01
CA GLN A 301 -6.90 16.35 -2.32
C GLN A 301 -8.24 16.87 -2.85
N ASP A 302 -9.01 15.97 -3.44
CA ASP A 302 -10.37 16.22 -3.90
C ASP A 302 -11.22 14.98 -3.56
N SER A 303 -12.24 15.16 -2.73
CA SER A 303 -13.10 14.07 -2.28
C SER A 303 -14.26 13.77 -3.22
N THR A 304 -14.40 14.49 -4.33
CA THR A 304 -15.48 14.24 -5.28
C THR A 304 -15.33 12.89 -5.96
N LEU A 305 -16.46 12.24 -6.25
CA LEU A 305 -16.48 11.02 -7.04
C LEU A 305 -15.77 11.21 -8.39
N LEU A 306 -15.91 12.37 -9.04
CA LEU A 306 -15.25 12.68 -10.31
C LEU A 306 -13.73 12.64 -10.19
N ALA A 307 -13.16 13.24 -9.13
CA ALA A 307 -11.71 13.21 -8.93
C ALA A 307 -11.22 11.77 -8.73
N ASN A 308 -11.90 10.97 -7.90
CA ASN A 308 -11.56 9.58 -7.67
C ASN A 308 -11.68 8.73 -8.96
N ALA A 309 -12.75 8.92 -9.74
CA ALA A 309 -12.95 8.27 -11.04
C ALA A 309 -11.83 8.60 -12.04
N ILE A 310 -11.36 9.85 -12.06
CA ILE A 310 -10.24 10.27 -12.90
C ILE A 310 -8.94 9.61 -12.43
N VAL A 311 -8.70 9.51 -11.13
CA VAL A 311 -7.52 8.83 -10.55
C VAL A 311 -7.45 7.36 -10.95
N GLU A 312 -8.54 6.60 -10.74
CA GLU A 312 -8.66 5.20 -11.15
C GLU A 312 -8.58 5.03 -12.67
N GLY A 313 -9.32 5.85 -13.42
CA GLY A 313 -9.32 5.83 -14.88
C GLY A 313 -7.97 6.14 -15.50
N MET A 314 -7.17 7.03 -14.90
CA MET A 314 -5.79 7.28 -15.31
C MET A 314 -4.90 6.04 -15.09
N ALA A 315 -5.06 5.34 -13.96
CA ALA A 315 -4.33 4.12 -13.67
C ALA A 315 -4.66 3.00 -14.65
N ASP A 316 -5.94 2.82 -14.99
CA ASP A 316 -6.38 1.90 -16.03
C ASP A 316 -5.84 2.24 -17.41
N PHE A 317 -5.96 3.52 -17.82
CA PHE A 317 -5.58 3.96 -19.15
C PHE A 317 -4.07 3.88 -19.37
N LEU A 318 -3.27 4.48 -18.48
CA LEU A 318 -1.81 4.46 -18.61
C LEU A 318 -1.24 3.06 -18.33
N GLY A 319 -1.83 2.32 -17.38
CA GLY A 319 -1.50 0.92 -17.14
C GLY A 319 -1.70 0.07 -18.40
N GLU A 320 -2.82 0.23 -19.09
CA GLU A 320 -3.08 -0.42 -20.38
C GLU A 320 -2.09 0.01 -21.47
N MET A 321 -1.73 1.30 -21.55
CA MET A 321 -0.73 1.77 -22.53
C MET A 321 0.64 1.09 -22.35
N ILE A 322 1.07 0.86 -21.11
CA ILE A 322 2.40 0.28 -20.85
C ILE A 322 2.39 -1.25 -20.89
N CYS A 323 1.31 -1.92 -20.48
CA CYS A 323 1.27 -3.39 -20.47
C CYS A 323 0.51 -4.02 -21.64
N GLY A 324 -0.28 -3.23 -22.38
CA GLY A 324 -1.06 -3.66 -23.56
C GLY A 324 -2.37 -4.39 -23.24
N LYS A 325 -2.81 -4.40 -21.97
CA LYS A 325 -4.07 -5.03 -21.53
C LYS A 325 -4.76 -4.16 -20.49
N ASN A 326 -6.09 -4.10 -20.53
CA ASN A 326 -6.87 -3.43 -19.51
C ASN A 326 -7.00 -4.31 -18.23
N PRO A 327 -6.80 -3.77 -17.01
CA PRO A 327 -6.97 -4.49 -15.75
C PRO A 327 -8.45 -4.81 -15.45
N ASN A 328 -9.37 -3.94 -15.87
CA ASN A 328 -10.80 -3.98 -15.58
C ASN A 328 -11.67 -4.40 -16.78
N GLN A 329 -11.16 -5.34 -17.59
CA GLN A 329 -11.86 -5.82 -18.80
C GLN A 329 -13.30 -6.30 -18.51
N ARG A 330 -13.53 -6.91 -17.35
CA ARG A 330 -14.87 -7.32 -16.88
C ARG A 330 -15.86 -6.15 -16.86
N LEU A 331 -15.45 -5.00 -16.35
CA LEU A 331 -16.31 -3.82 -16.24
C LEU A 331 -16.59 -3.20 -17.61
N GLN A 332 -15.58 -3.20 -18.50
CA GLN A 332 -15.75 -2.78 -19.90
C GLN A 332 -16.79 -3.65 -20.61
N GLU A 333 -16.77 -4.97 -20.39
CA GLU A 333 -17.75 -5.90 -20.93
C GLU A 333 -19.15 -5.68 -20.35
N PHE A 334 -19.27 -5.52 -19.03
CA PHE A 334 -20.53 -5.22 -18.36
C PHE A 334 -21.16 -3.90 -18.86
N ALA A 335 -20.33 -2.87 -19.09
CA ALA A 335 -20.79 -1.55 -19.51
C ALA A 335 -21.30 -1.52 -20.97
N LYS A 336 -21.01 -2.54 -21.80
CA LYS A 336 -21.53 -2.62 -23.18
C LYS A 336 -23.05 -2.57 -23.18
N GLY A 337 -23.63 -1.62 -23.92
CA GLY A 337 -25.08 -1.36 -23.94
C GLY A 337 -25.62 -0.60 -22.72
N LYS A 338 -24.84 -0.40 -21.65
CA LYS A 338 -25.25 0.29 -20.40
C LYS A 338 -24.57 1.64 -20.18
N ARG A 339 -23.57 2.01 -20.98
CA ARG A 339 -22.77 3.24 -20.81
C ARG A 339 -23.59 4.50 -20.56
N LYS A 340 -24.66 4.73 -21.34
CA LYS A 340 -25.53 5.90 -21.16
C LYS A 340 -26.21 5.90 -19.80
N GLN A 341 -26.75 4.76 -19.38
CA GLN A 341 -27.39 4.63 -18.06
C GLN A 341 -26.39 4.89 -16.93
N ILE A 342 -25.23 4.23 -16.98
CA ILE A 342 -24.16 4.40 -15.98
C ILE A 342 -23.75 5.88 -15.88
N TRP A 343 -23.57 6.55 -17.01
CA TRP A 343 -23.24 7.98 -17.05
C TRP A 343 -24.34 8.89 -16.46
N GLU A 344 -25.62 8.61 -16.72
CA GLU A 344 -26.72 9.36 -16.13
C GLU A 344 -26.85 9.15 -14.61
N GLU A 345 -26.48 7.97 -14.10
CA GLU A 345 -26.38 7.71 -12.66
C GLU A 345 -25.17 8.45 -12.06
N PHE A 346 -24.00 8.36 -12.70
CA PHE A 346 -22.75 8.97 -12.25
C PHE A 346 -22.86 10.50 -12.11
N LYS A 347 -23.45 11.18 -13.11
CA LYS A 347 -23.63 12.64 -13.09
C LYS A 347 -24.39 13.17 -11.89
N LYS A 348 -25.25 12.37 -11.26
CA LYS A 348 -26.01 12.76 -10.07
C LYS A 348 -25.11 12.88 -8.83
N GLU A 349 -23.99 12.17 -8.83
CA GLU A 349 -23.10 12.02 -7.67
C GLU A 349 -21.68 12.53 -7.91
N MET A 350 -21.27 12.79 -9.17
CA MET A 350 -19.87 13.04 -9.53
C MET A 350 -19.21 14.23 -8.81
N TYR A 351 -19.99 15.22 -8.37
CA TYR A 351 -19.48 16.37 -7.61
C TYR A 351 -19.68 16.24 -6.09
N LEU A 352 -20.06 15.06 -5.61
CA LEU A 352 -20.28 14.76 -4.20
C LEU A 352 -19.21 13.81 -3.69
N ASP A 353 -19.02 13.80 -2.36
CA ASP A 353 -18.22 12.80 -1.65
C ASP A 353 -19.02 11.47 -1.56
N ARG A 354 -19.04 10.75 -2.69
CA ARG A 354 -19.87 9.55 -2.92
C ARG A 354 -19.10 8.40 -3.59
N SER A 355 -17.77 8.41 -3.51
CA SER A 355 -16.92 7.37 -4.10
C SER A 355 -17.28 5.96 -3.62
N GLY A 356 -17.73 5.79 -2.37
CA GLY A 356 -18.17 4.49 -1.84
C GLY A 356 -19.39 3.85 -2.53
N ASN A 357 -20.10 4.55 -3.42
CA ASN A 357 -21.16 3.99 -4.25
C ASN A 357 -20.64 3.40 -5.58
N TRP A 358 -19.38 3.66 -5.92
CA TRP A 358 -18.79 3.46 -7.24
C TRP A 358 -17.42 2.78 -7.24
N ILE A 359 -16.59 3.05 -6.22
CA ILE A 359 -15.18 2.64 -6.11
C ILE A 359 -14.97 1.97 -4.75
N ALA A 360 -14.23 0.87 -4.75
CA ALA A 360 -13.91 0.02 -3.60
C ALA A 360 -15.14 -0.43 -2.80
N ASN A 361 -16.24 -0.69 -3.51
CA ASN A 361 -17.56 -1.00 -2.96
C ASN A 361 -17.91 -2.49 -3.05
N ALA A 362 -16.94 -3.36 -2.82
CA ALA A 362 -17.04 -4.82 -2.91
C ALA A 362 -18.25 -5.43 -2.17
N ASN A 363 -18.61 -4.85 -1.02
CA ASN A 363 -19.74 -5.30 -0.20
C ASN A 363 -21.12 -4.99 -0.81
N GLN A 364 -21.18 -4.24 -1.91
CA GLN A 364 -22.39 -3.87 -2.64
C GLN A 364 -22.54 -4.64 -3.96
N GLU A 365 -21.61 -5.54 -4.30
CA GLU A 365 -21.63 -6.25 -5.57
C GLU A 365 -22.87 -7.17 -5.72
N THR A 366 -23.53 -7.04 -6.87
CA THR A 366 -24.64 -7.90 -7.31
C THR A 366 -24.43 -8.33 -8.77
N ALA A 367 -25.24 -9.26 -9.27
CA ALA A 367 -25.16 -9.66 -10.68
C ALA A 367 -25.52 -8.51 -11.64
N GLU A 368 -26.38 -7.59 -11.20
CA GLU A 368 -26.87 -6.46 -11.98
C GLU A 368 -26.04 -5.18 -11.79
N ARG A 369 -25.23 -5.11 -10.72
CA ARG A 369 -24.36 -3.97 -10.39
C ARG A 369 -23.02 -4.49 -9.84
N PRO A 370 -21.98 -4.63 -10.69
CA PRO A 370 -20.64 -4.99 -10.24
C PRO A 370 -20.06 -3.87 -9.36
N ALA A 371 -19.11 -4.23 -8.50
CA ALA A 371 -18.30 -3.24 -7.80
C ALA A 371 -17.39 -2.49 -8.79
N ASP A 372 -16.84 -1.36 -8.33
CA ASP A 372 -15.75 -0.63 -8.99
C ASP A 372 -16.11 -0.03 -10.36
N LEU A 373 -17.40 0.29 -10.60
CA LEU A 373 -17.89 0.95 -11.82
C LEU A 373 -17.42 2.40 -12.01
N GLY A 374 -16.84 3.00 -10.95
CA GLY A 374 -16.49 4.40 -10.85
C GLY A 374 -15.36 4.87 -11.73
#